data_AF-A0AAU4SF19-F1
#
_entry.id   AF-A0AAU4SF19-F1
#
_cell.length_a   1.000
_cell.length_b   1.000
_cell.length_c   1.000
_cell.angle_alpha   90.00
_cell.angle_beta   90.00
_cell.angle_gamma   90.00
#
_symmetry.space_group_name_H-M   'P 1'
#
loop_
_entity.id
_entity.type
_entity.pdbx_description
1 polymer ?
#
loop_
_entity_poly.entity_id
_entity_poly.type
_entity_poly.pdbx_seq_one_letter_code
_entity_poly.pdbx_strand_id
1 'polypeptide(L)'
;MTPEGPATPKHTGPPQGALLVPSAQLSPPPTLSLKLLGPPSVSFEGEPVRLSPGATTLCAYLALAPPEGRPRSVAAAHLFEDCSERLARRRLNTALWRLRCEVRSGTGLEIVACDSWRTVALSPDVGVATDAARFQGLVESVLRVPPADLDEADVARLHSAVLLRRGRLVETCDDHWVMTARCRIDTLYLAALDHLIQHYGARRDVPAITTYGERALELEPLREDLHRHLIRAYGTAGRLDLAERQFERCRAVLLEELGVDPMPETVATYARLHTGGSSRSRAVAALITEFERARRDVGRLATAMDRALDQLRGMS
;
A
#
# COMPACT_ATOMS: atom_id res chain seq x y z
N MET A 1 5.98 -6.47 97.08
CA MET A 1 7.42 -6.23 97.23
C MET A 1 8.03 -6.24 95.84
N THR A 2 8.62 -5.12 95.47
CA THR A 2 9.48 -4.83 94.31
C THR A 2 10.67 -5.82 94.22
N PRO A 3 11.46 -5.93 93.11
CA PRO A 3 11.88 -4.81 92.26
C PRO A 3 12.05 -5.05 90.72
N GLU A 4 12.19 -3.92 90.01
CA GLU A 4 13.09 -3.60 88.86
C GLU A 4 13.04 -4.44 87.57
N GLY A 5 13.00 -3.89 86.35
CA GLY A 5 13.23 -2.51 85.88
C GLY A 5 12.81 -2.35 84.41
N PRO A 6 12.94 -1.15 83.81
CA PRO A 6 12.42 -0.86 82.47
C PRO A 6 13.47 -1.16 81.39
N ALA A 7 13.14 -2.07 80.47
CA ALA A 7 13.94 -2.37 79.28
C ALA A 7 13.55 -1.45 78.11
N THR A 8 14.57 -0.92 77.46
CA THR A 8 14.60 -0.10 76.24
C THR A 8 13.80 -0.69 75.07
N PRO A 9 13.16 0.13 74.21
CA PRO A 9 12.54 -0.36 72.99
C PRO A 9 13.62 -0.65 71.93
N LYS A 10 13.70 -1.92 71.50
CA LYS A 10 14.53 -2.35 70.37
C LYS A 10 13.94 -1.81 69.07
N HIS A 11 14.77 -1.06 68.33
CA HIS A 11 14.55 -0.73 66.93
C HIS A 11 14.52 -2.02 66.09
N THR A 12 13.35 -2.39 65.58
CA THR A 12 13.18 -3.34 64.48
C THR A 12 13.15 -2.57 63.17
N GLY A 13 14.31 -2.46 62.52
CA GLY A 13 14.39 -2.08 61.11
C GLY A 13 13.80 -3.19 60.22
N PRO A 14 13.19 -2.87 59.07
CA PRO A 14 12.63 -3.87 58.16
C PRO A 14 13.77 -4.68 57.52
N PRO A 15 13.55 -5.96 57.19
CA PRO A 15 14.57 -6.79 56.58
C PRO A 15 14.88 -6.30 55.15
N GLN A 16 16.11 -5.82 54.97
CA GLN A 16 16.71 -5.62 53.65
C GLN A 16 17.00 -6.99 53.04
N GLY A 17 16.18 -7.37 52.07
CA GLY A 17 16.30 -8.60 51.30
C GLY A 17 15.49 -8.51 50.02
N ALA A 18 15.52 -7.36 49.35
CA ALA A 18 15.05 -7.25 47.99
C ALA A 18 16.03 -8.02 47.11
N LEU A 19 15.68 -9.28 46.83
CA LEU A 19 16.22 -10.04 45.71
C LEU A 19 16.06 -9.17 44.46
N LEU A 20 17.16 -8.55 44.02
CA LEU A 20 17.32 -8.07 42.66
C LEU A 20 17.11 -9.28 41.75
N VAL A 21 15.89 -9.44 41.25
CA VAL A 21 15.64 -10.24 40.06
C VAL A 21 16.52 -9.61 38.98
N PRO A 22 17.48 -10.34 38.39
CA PRO A 22 18.27 -9.81 37.29
C PRO A 22 17.27 -9.41 36.21
N SER A 23 17.27 -8.14 35.82
CA SER A 23 16.56 -7.67 34.62
C SER A 23 16.96 -8.59 33.49
N ALA A 24 16.06 -9.53 33.13
CA ALA A 24 16.25 -10.36 31.97
C ALA A 24 16.48 -9.40 30.82
N GLN A 25 17.67 -9.44 30.23
CA GLN A 25 17.88 -8.88 28.91
C GLN A 25 16.82 -9.56 28.04
N LEU A 26 15.72 -8.86 27.73
CA LEU A 26 14.73 -9.39 26.81
C LEU A 26 15.49 -9.54 25.49
N SER A 27 15.92 -10.77 25.20
CA SER A 27 16.29 -11.15 23.84
C SER A 27 15.15 -10.67 22.93
N PRO A 28 15.46 -10.04 21.79
CA PRO A 28 14.42 -9.62 20.86
C PRO A 28 13.52 -10.83 20.57
N PRO A 29 12.19 -10.64 20.52
CA PRO A 29 11.28 -11.74 20.31
C PRO A 29 11.65 -12.47 19.02
N PRO A 30 11.57 -13.82 19.00
CA PRO A 30 11.85 -14.59 17.80
C PRO A 30 11.02 -14.03 16.65
N THR A 31 11.68 -13.66 15.56
CA THR A 31 11.05 -12.87 14.49
C THR A 31 10.75 -13.74 13.27
N LEU A 32 9.46 -13.88 12.96
CA LEU A 32 8.99 -14.40 11.69
C LEU A 32 8.99 -13.30 10.64
N SER A 33 9.55 -13.62 9.47
CA SER A 33 9.54 -12.75 8.31
C SER A 33 8.54 -13.27 7.29
N LEU A 34 7.56 -12.44 6.93
CA LEU A 34 6.56 -12.74 5.93
C LEU A 34 6.82 -11.88 4.71
N LYS A 35 6.99 -12.53 3.57
CA LYS A 35 6.97 -11.84 2.28
C LYS A 35 5.58 -11.97 1.69
N LEU A 36 4.89 -10.86 1.53
CA LEU A 36 3.50 -10.73 1.10
C LEU A 36 3.37 -9.93 -0.20
N LEU A 37 4.38 -9.19 -0.64
CA LEU A 37 4.34 -8.44 -1.90
C LEU A 37 4.74 -9.34 -3.08
N GLY A 38 3.83 -10.24 -3.47
CA GLY A 38 4.03 -11.32 -4.43
C GLY A 38 3.48 -12.65 -3.87
N PRO A 39 4.03 -13.81 -4.31
CA PRO A 39 3.65 -15.09 -3.74
C PRO A 39 4.03 -15.14 -2.26
N PRO A 40 3.06 -15.45 -1.36
CA PRO A 40 3.28 -15.34 0.06
C PRO A 40 4.24 -16.43 0.56
N SER A 41 5.21 -16.05 1.39
CA SER A 41 6.19 -16.98 1.98
C SER A 41 6.53 -16.58 3.40
N VAL A 42 6.76 -17.57 4.26
CA VAL A 42 7.13 -17.37 5.67
C VAL A 42 8.53 -17.92 5.90
N SER A 43 9.37 -17.17 6.61
CA SER A 43 10.69 -17.62 7.06
C SER A 43 10.92 -17.28 8.52
N PHE A 44 11.75 -18.08 9.19
CA PHE A 44 12.17 -17.91 10.57
C PHE A 44 13.69 -17.92 10.61
N GLU A 45 14.31 -16.87 11.17
CA GLU A 45 15.77 -16.71 11.22
C GLU A 45 16.46 -16.87 9.84
N GLY A 46 15.76 -16.51 8.76
CA GLY A 46 16.23 -16.63 7.38
C GLY A 46 15.87 -17.95 6.69
N GLU A 47 15.48 -18.98 7.44
CA GLU A 47 15.13 -20.29 6.90
C GLU A 47 13.64 -20.38 6.53
N PRO A 48 13.28 -20.98 5.39
CA PRO A 48 11.89 -21.07 4.95
C PRO A 48 11.06 -22.02 5.83
N VAL A 49 9.92 -21.54 6.31
CA VAL A 49 8.95 -22.34 7.08
C VAL A 49 7.92 -22.91 6.10
N ARG A 50 7.84 -24.23 6.00
CA ARG A 50 6.87 -24.90 5.11
C ARG A 50 5.47 -24.88 5.72
N LEU A 51 4.62 -24.04 5.14
CA LEU A 51 3.19 -23.98 5.47
C LEU A 51 2.34 -24.45 4.29
N SER A 52 1.20 -25.06 4.60
CA SER A 52 0.17 -25.36 3.60
C SER A 52 -0.40 -24.05 3.03
N PRO A 53 -0.91 -24.02 1.78
CA PRO A 53 -1.44 -22.80 1.18
C PRO A 53 -2.47 -22.08 2.04
N GLY A 54 -3.39 -22.84 2.66
CA GLY A 54 -4.39 -22.28 3.57
C GLY A 54 -3.81 -21.72 4.87
N ALA A 55 -2.76 -22.33 5.42
CA ALA A 55 -2.06 -21.80 6.59
C ALA A 55 -1.27 -20.52 6.23
N THR A 56 -0.64 -20.48 5.06
CA THR A 56 0.05 -19.28 4.54
C THR A 56 -0.92 -18.12 4.37
N THR A 57 -2.08 -18.33 3.73
CA THR A 57 -3.11 -17.28 3.58
C THR A 57 -3.64 -16.81 4.92
N LEU A 58 -3.92 -17.72 5.86
CA LEU A 58 -4.35 -17.35 7.21
C LEU A 58 -3.28 -16.56 7.97
N CYS A 59 -2.00 -16.94 7.84
CA CYS A 59 -0.89 -16.22 8.44
C CYS A 59 -0.80 -14.79 7.87
N ALA A 60 -0.92 -14.63 6.55
CA ALA A 60 -0.96 -13.32 5.90
C ALA A 60 -2.16 -12.48 6.35
N TYR A 61 -3.36 -13.08 6.44
CA TYR A 61 -4.57 -12.42 6.92
C TYR A 61 -4.41 -11.85 8.32
N LEU A 62 -3.80 -12.63 9.23
CA LEU A 62 -3.55 -12.20 10.61
C LEU A 62 -2.41 -11.18 10.69
N ALA A 63 -1.38 -11.28 9.85
CA ALA A 63 -0.27 -10.32 9.80
C ALA A 63 -0.68 -8.95 9.24
N LEU A 64 -1.71 -8.90 8.39
CA LEU A 64 -2.32 -7.68 7.87
C LEU A 64 -3.48 -7.17 8.74
N ALA A 65 -3.75 -7.81 9.88
CA ALA A 65 -4.70 -7.31 10.86
C ALA A 65 -4.10 -6.20 11.73
N PRO A 66 -4.94 -5.36 12.37
CA PRO A 66 -4.50 -4.53 13.48
C PRO A 66 -3.83 -5.37 14.59
N PRO A 67 -2.92 -4.80 15.39
CA PRO A 67 -2.26 -5.52 16.50
C PRO A 67 -3.23 -6.15 17.50
N GLU A 68 -4.41 -5.54 17.70
CA GLU A 68 -5.48 -6.03 18.56
C GLU A 68 -6.20 -7.28 17.99
N GLY A 69 -5.87 -7.65 16.75
CA GLY A 69 -6.47 -8.75 16.02
C GLY A 69 -7.82 -8.42 15.39
N ARG A 70 -8.54 -9.47 15.01
CA ARG A 70 -9.87 -9.37 14.42
C ARG A 70 -10.88 -10.23 15.18
N PRO A 71 -12.16 -9.83 15.26
CA PRO A 71 -13.19 -10.69 15.81
C PRO A 71 -13.25 -12.03 15.06
N ARG A 72 -13.41 -13.15 15.77
CA ARG A 72 -13.44 -14.50 15.17
C ARG A 72 -14.58 -14.67 14.17
N SER A 73 -15.73 -14.03 14.42
CA SER A 73 -16.87 -14.01 13.49
C SER A 73 -16.51 -13.33 12.18
N VAL A 74 -15.83 -12.18 12.23
CA VAL A 74 -15.35 -11.43 11.07
C VAL A 74 -14.29 -12.24 10.31
N ALA A 75 -13.32 -12.81 11.03
CA ALA A 75 -12.31 -13.68 10.41
C ALA A 75 -12.92 -14.90 9.72
N ALA A 76 -13.92 -15.53 10.33
CA ALA A 76 -14.63 -16.64 9.72
C ALA A 76 -15.40 -16.22 8.46
N ALA A 77 -16.08 -15.07 8.50
CA ALA A 77 -16.82 -14.54 7.35
C ALA A 77 -15.90 -14.14 6.18
N HIS A 78 -14.76 -13.52 6.47
CA HIS A 78 -13.80 -13.08 5.45
C HIS A 78 -13.09 -14.24 4.73
N LEU A 79 -12.72 -15.28 5.47
CA LEU A 79 -11.92 -16.40 4.94
C LEU A 79 -12.76 -17.56 4.39
N PHE A 80 -14.06 -17.61 4.73
CA PHE A 80 -14.94 -18.72 4.35
C PHE A 80 -16.33 -18.19 3.95
N GLU A 81 -16.36 -17.23 3.03
CA GLU A 81 -17.58 -16.52 2.58
C GLU A 81 -18.63 -17.45 1.95
N ASP A 82 -18.21 -18.54 1.32
CA ASP A 82 -19.08 -19.49 0.59
C ASP A 82 -19.88 -20.45 1.49
N CYS A 83 -19.95 -20.22 2.80
CA CYS A 83 -20.61 -21.17 3.70
C CYS A 83 -21.34 -20.55 4.89
N SER A 84 -22.27 -21.33 5.46
CA SER A 84 -23.00 -20.91 6.66
C SER A 84 -22.05 -20.51 7.79
N GLU A 85 -22.44 -19.53 8.60
CA GLU A 85 -21.63 -19.01 9.71
C GLU A 85 -21.13 -20.12 10.66
N ARG A 86 -21.99 -21.10 10.96
CA ARG A 86 -21.63 -22.23 11.83
C ARG A 86 -20.51 -23.09 11.21
N LEU A 87 -20.53 -23.30 9.90
CA LEU A 87 -19.48 -24.02 9.19
C LEU A 87 -18.20 -23.18 9.08
N ALA A 88 -18.33 -21.88 8.78
CA ALA A 88 -17.20 -20.94 8.72
C ALA A 88 -16.41 -20.91 10.03
N ARG A 89 -17.09 -20.82 11.18
CA ARG A 89 -16.46 -20.86 12.51
C ARG A 89 -15.71 -22.18 12.76
N ARG A 90 -16.28 -23.32 12.35
CA ARG A 90 -15.61 -24.64 12.46
C ARG A 90 -14.36 -24.70 11.57
N ARG A 91 -14.47 -24.25 10.31
CA ARG A 91 -13.34 -24.18 9.38
C ARG A 91 -12.22 -23.28 9.89
N LEU A 92 -12.56 -22.12 10.46
CA LEU A 92 -11.60 -21.22 11.09
C LEU A 92 -10.85 -21.89 12.24
N ASN A 93 -11.55 -22.61 13.13
CA ASN A 93 -10.90 -23.34 14.22
C ASN A 93 -9.89 -24.38 13.70
N THR A 94 -10.28 -25.15 12.67
CA THR A 94 -9.39 -26.13 12.04
C THR A 94 -8.19 -25.45 11.39
N ALA A 95 -8.39 -24.34 10.68
CA ALA A 95 -7.32 -23.59 10.02
C ALA A 95 -6.33 -23.00 11.03
N LEU A 96 -6.82 -22.44 12.14
CA LEU A 96 -5.99 -21.92 13.23
C LEU A 96 -5.19 -23.03 13.92
N TRP A 97 -5.82 -24.19 14.16
CA TRP A 97 -5.11 -25.34 14.71
C TRP A 97 -3.98 -25.81 13.77
N ARG A 98 -4.25 -25.91 12.45
CA ARG A 98 -3.22 -26.28 11.45
C ARG A 98 -2.08 -25.26 11.44
N LEU A 99 -2.38 -23.96 11.39
CA LEU A 99 -1.36 -22.91 11.42
C LEU A 99 -0.46 -23.03 12.65
N ARG A 100 -1.03 -23.27 13.85
CA ARG A 100 -0.24 -23.49 15.06
C ARG A 100 0.67 -24.71 14.93
N CYS A 101 0.14 -25.85 14.50
CA CYS A 101 0.92 -27.07 14.36
C CYS A 101 2.07 -26.92 13.36
N GLU A 102 1.79 -26.35 12.19
CA GLU A 102 2.79 -26.18 11.12
C GLU A 102 3.89 -25.19 11.53
N VAL A 103 3.54 -24.05 12.13
CA VAL A 103 4.55 -23.08 12.61
C VAL A 103 5.35 -23.64 13.79
N ARG A 104 4.69 -24.26 14.78
CA ARG A 104 5.38 -24.89 15.91
C ARG A 104 6.34 -25.98 15.45
N SER A 105 5.94 -26.80 14.48
CA SER A 105 6.81 -27.85 13.93
C SER A 105 8.02 -27.28 13.19
N GLY A 106 7.89 -26.13 12.53
CA GLY A 106 8.99 -25.51 11.77
C GLY A 106 9.90 -24.60 12.60
N THR A 107 9.41 -24.07 13.72
CA THR A 107 10.08 -22.95 14.43
C THR A 107 10.08 -23.09 15.96
N GLY A 108 9.26 -23.98 16.52
CA GLY A 108 9.00 -24.05 17.97
C GLY A 108 8.08 -22.96 18.52
N LEU A 109 7.60 -22.03 17.69
CA LEU A 109 6.84 -20.86 18.14
C LEU A 109 5.33 -21.10 18.25
N GLU A 110 4.71 -20.44 19.22
CA GLU A 110 3.25 -20.29 19.32
C GLU A 110 2.79 -19.02 18.60
N ILE A 111 2.48 -19.12 17.31
CA ILE A 111 2.22 -17.95 16.47
C ILE A 111 0.83 -17.30 16.67
N VAL A 112 -0.14 -18.00 17.26
CA VAL A 112 -1.53 -17.50 17.38
C VAL A 112 -1.86 -17.27 18.84
N ALA A 113 -2.11 -16.02 19.22
CA ALA A 113 -2.64 -15.68 20.54
C ALA A 113 -4.09 -16.15 20.71
N CYS A 114 -4.40 -16.57 21.93
CA CYS A 114 -5.75 -16.89 22.40
C CYS A 114 -6.04 -16.11 23.69
N ASP A 115 -5.89 -14.78 23.69
CA ASP A 115 -6.19 -14.01 24.90
C ASP A 115 -7.71 -13.89 25.16
N SER A 116 -8.52 -14.02 24.10
CA SER A 116 -9.96 -13.94 24.20
C SER A 116 -10.64 -14.93 23.26
N TRP A 117 -11.74 -15.51 23.72
CA TRP A 117 -12.67 -16.28 22.90
C TRP A 117 -13.33 -15.45 21.78
N ARG A 118 -13.05 -14.14 21.72
CA ARG A 118 -13.70 -13.18 20.81
C ARG A 118 -12.83 -12.78 19.64
N THR A 119 -11.50 -12.66 19.81
CA THR A 119 -10.58 -12.22 18.76
C THR A 119 -9.61 -13.31 18.31
N VAL A 120 -8.95 -13.06 17.20
CA VAL A 120 -7.83 -13.84 16.69
C VAL A 120 -6.74 -12.88 16.21
N ALA A 121 -5.52 -13.09 16.69
CA ALA A 121 -4.35 -12.29 16.40
C ALA A 121 -3.11 -13.18 16.33
N LEU A 122 -2.03 -12.65 15.76
CA LEU A 122 -0.71 -13.23 15.96
C LEU A 122 -0.26 -13.00 17.40
N SER A 123 0.54 -13.90 17.95
CA SER A 123 1.03 -13.81 19.33
C SER A 123 1.94 -12.59 19.51
N PRO A 124 1.73 -11.76 20.56
CA PRO A 124 2.63 -10.63 20.84
C PRO A 124 4.04 -11.08 21.24
N ASP A 125 4.20 -12.33 21.68
CA ASP A 125 5.49 -12.93 22.05
C ASP A 125 6.34 -13.30 20.82
N VAL A 126 5.77 -13.22 19.61
CA VAL A 126 6.44 -13.50 18.35
C VAL A 126 6.53 -12.22 17.54
N GLY A 127 7.75 -11.79 17.22
CA GLY A 127 7.98 -10.67 16.32
C GLY A 127 7.51 -11.05 14.91
N VAL A 128 6.70 -10.21 14.26
CA VAL A 128 6.24 -10.46 12.90
C VAL A 128 6.61 -9.28 12.03
N ALA A 129 7.59 -9.49 11.15
CA ALA A 129 8.01 -8.51 10.15
C ALA A 129 7.36 -8.87 8.81
N THR A 130 6.71 -7.90 8.16
CA THR A 130 6.19 -8.07 6.80
C THR A 130 6.89 -7.14 5.82
N ASP A 131 7.16 -7.62 4.61
CA ASP A 131 7.65 -6.76 3.52
C ASP A 131 6.65 -5.65 3.16
N ALA A 132 5.34 -5.90 3.34
CA ALA A 132 4.27 -4.92 3.15
C ALA A 132 4.35 -3.76 4.18
N ALA A 133 4.56 -4.06 5.46
CA ALA A 133 4.74 -3.03 6.48
C ALA A 133 6.06 -2.26 6.27
N ARG A 134 7.14 -2.96 5.91
CA ARG A 134 8.43 -2.34 5.56
C ARG A 134 8.28 -1.40 4.36
N PHE A 135 7.62 -1.86 3.30
CA PHE A 135 7.31 -1.08 2.11
C PHE A 135 6.54 0.19 2.47
N GLN A 136 5.44 0.05 3.22
CA GLN A 136 4.63 1.18 3.63
C GLN A 136 5.45 2.19 4.44
N GLY A 137 6.24 1.74 5.42
CA GLY A 137 7.08 2.61 6.23
C GLY A 137 8.13 3.38 5.41
N LEU A 138 8.77 2.71 4.44
CA LEU A 138 9.73 3.35 3.54
C LEU A 138 9.06 4.43 2.68
N VAL A 139 7.92 4.12 2.06
CA VAL A 139 7.23 5.05 1.16
C VAL A 139 6.61 6.22 1.93
N GLU A 140 5.85 5.96 3.00
CA GLU A 140 5.16 7.01 3.77
C GLU A 140 6.14 7.99 4.45
N SER A 141 7.36 7.53 4.78
CA SER A 141 8.41 8.40 5.31
C SER A 141 8.88 9.45 4.29
N VAL A 142 8.80 9.13 3.00
CA VAL A 142 9.30 9.97 1.90
C VAL A 142 8.19 10.79 1.24
N LEU A 143 6.96 10.27 1.14
CA LEU A 143 5.85 10.96 0.45
C LEU A 143 5.45 12.32 1.06
N ARG A 144 5.99 12.69 2.23
CA ARG A 144 5.82 14.03 2.81
C ARG A 144 6.74 15.08 2.18
N VAL A 145 7.77 14.64 1.46
CA VAL A 145 8.77 15.49 0.80
C VAL A 145 8.38 15.64 -0.68
N PRO A 146 8.29 16.87 -1.21
CA PRO A 146 8.07 17.09 -2.63
C PRO A 146 9.15 16.41 -3.49
N PRO A 147 8.85 15.88 -4.69
CA PRO A 147 9.82 15.21 -5.55
C PRO A 147 11.09 16.02 -5.86
N ALA A 148 10.98 17.35 -5.91
CA ALA A 148 12.10 18.25 -6.18
C ALA A 148 13.09 18.38 -5.00
N ASP A 149 12.63 18.07 -3.79
CA ASP A 149 13.39 18.24 -2.55
C ASP A 149 13.92 16.90 -1.99
N LEU A 150 13.72 15.79 -2.73
CA LEU A 150 14.21 14.47 -2.33
C LEU A 150 15.73 14.44 -2.32
N ASP A 151 16.29 14.05 -1.18
CA ASP A 151 17.72 13.76 -1.08
C ASP A 151 18.06 12.35 -1.58
N GLU A 152 19.34 12.02 -1.71
CA GLU A 152 19.78 10.70 -2.18
C GLU A 152 19.36 9.56 -1.21
N ALA A 153 19.13 9.86 0.07
CA ALA A 153 18.66 8.86 1.04
C ALA A 153 17.16 8.58 0.87
N ASP A 154 16.34 9.60 0.58
CA ASP A 154 14.93 9.46 0.20
C ASP A 154 14.79 8.61 -1.07
N VAL A 155 15.59 8.91 -2.09
CA VAL A 155 15.60 8.15 -3.34
C VAL A 155 16.00 6.70 -3.09
N ALA A 156 17.04 6.46 -2.29
CA ALA A 156 17.46 5.10 -1.91
C ALA A 156 16.35 4.34 -1.14
N ARG A 157 15.59 5.04 -0.26
CA ARG A 157 14.43 4.47 0.43
C ARG A 157 13.32 4.07 -0.54
N LEU A 158 12.94 4.96 -1.47
CA LEU A 158 11.93 4.68 -2.49
C LEU A 158 12.34 3.54 -3.42
N HIS A 159 13.59 3.54 -3.89
CA HIS A 159 14.11 2.45 -4.72
C HIS A 159 14.07 1.11 -3.97
N SER A 160 14.51 1.09 -2.70
CA SER A 160 14.43 -0.10 -1.86
C SER A 160 13.00 -0.58 -1.69
N ALA A 161 12.04 0.33 -1.50
CA ALA A 161 10.63 -0.01 -1.41
C ALA A 161 10.11 -0.64 -2.71
N VAL A 162 10.42 -0.04 -3.86
CA VAL A 162 10.00 -0.55 -5.16
C VAL A 162 10.55 -1.96 -5.42
N LEU A 163 11.78 -2.27 -4.99
CA LEU A 163 12.36 -3.61 -5.11
C LEU A 163 11.73 -4.68 -4.19
N LEU A 164 11.06 -4.27 -3.10
CA LEU A 164 10.35 -5.24 -2.24
C LEU A 164 9.14 -5.85 -2.96
N ARG A 165 8.53 -5.12 -3.90
CA ARG A 165 7.35 -5.57 -4.63
C ARG A 165 7.74 -6.53 -5.77
N ARG A 166 7.44 -7.81 -5.58
CA ARG A 166 7.69 -8.89 -6.56
C ARG A 166 6.43 -9.32 -7.31
N GLY A 167 5.26 -8.85 -6.87
CA GLY A 167 3.95 -9.15 -7.43
C GLY A 167 2.85 -8.44 -6.65
N ARG A 168 1.60 -8.87 -6.85
CA ARG A 168 0.43 -8.34 -6.11
C ARG A 168 0.50 -8.75 -4.64
N LEU A 169 -0.07 -7.94 -3.74
CA LEU A 169 -0.14 -8.29 -2.31
C LEU A 169 -0.91 -9.62 -2.14
N VAL A 170 -0.28 -10.60 -1.48
CA VAL A 170 -0.75 -11.98 -1.31
C VAL A 170 -1.24 -12.55 -2.64
N GLU A 171 -0.36 -12.62 -3.64
CA GLU A 171 -0.71 -12.84 -5.05
C GLU A 171 -1.56 -14.08 -5.32
N THR A 172 -1.40 -15.12 -4.51
CA THR A 172 -2.10 -16.41 -4.65
C THR A 172 -3.51 -16.43 -4.02
N CYS A 173 -4.01 -15.31 -3.53
CA CYS A 173 -5.32 -15.18 -2.86
C CYS A 173 -6.18 -14.17 -3.61
N ASP A 174 -7.40 -14.53 -3.98
CA ASP A 174 -8.34 -13.61 -4.66
C ASP A 174 -9.55 -13.25 -3.79
N ASP A 175 -9.51 -13.63 -2.50
CA ASP A 175 -10.58 -13.35 -1.56
C ASP A 175 -10.80 -11.84 -1.34
N HIS A 176 -12.05 -11.43 -1.10
CA HIS A 176 -12.41 -10.02 -0.94
C HIS A 176 -11.65 -9.28 0.18
N TRP A 177 -11.24 -9.98 1.23
CA TRP A 177 -10.60 -9.37 2.39
C TRP A 177 -9.27 -8.67 2.06
N VAL A 178 -8.55 -9.12 1.03
CA VAL A 178 -7.23 -8.56 0.68
C VAL A 178 -7.34 -7.34 -0.24
N MET A 179 -8.50 -7.11 -0.86
CA MET A 179 -8.70 -6.06 -1.86
C MET A 179 -8.41 -4.66 -1.33
N THR A 180 -8.87 -4.34 -0.11
CA THR A 180 -8.60 -3.02 0.49
C THR A 180 -7.11 -2.81 0.75
N ALA A 181 -6.41 -3.84 1.24
CA ALA A 181 -4.98 -3.78 1.47
C ALA A 181 -4.18 -3.68 0.15
N ARG A 182 -4.62 -4.40 -0.89
CA ARG A 182 -4.07 -4.29 -2.25
C ARG A 182 -4.17 -2.87 -2.79
N CYS A 183 -5.37 -2.29 -2.80
CA CYS A 183 -5.60 -0.94 -3.29
C CYS A 183 -4.71 0.10 -2.56
N ARG A 184 -4.54 -0.04 -1.24
CA ARG A 184 -3.62 0.81 -0.47
C ARG A 184 -2.17 0.65 -0.91
N ILE A 185 -1.69 -0.58 -1.05
CA ILE A 185 -0.31 -0.87 -1.50
C ILE A 185 -0.08 -0.40 -2.94
N ASP A 186 -1.06 -0.58 -3.82
CA ASP A 186 -1.01 -0.14 -5.21
C ASP A 186 -0.93 1.38 -5.31
N THR A 187 -1.75 2.09 -4.54
CA THR A 187 -1.71 3.56 -4.44
C THR A 187 -0.34 4.05 -3.99
N LEU A 188 0.22 3.46 -2.93
CA LEU A 188 1.55 3.83 -2.42
C LEU A 188 2.67 3.49 -3.42
N TYR A 189 2.56 2.37 -4.12
CA TYR A 189 3.54 1.96 -5.12
C TYR A 189 3.57 2.90 -6.32
N LEU A 190 2.39 3.28 -6.83
CA LEU A 190 2.29 4.28 -7.90
C LEU A 190 2.87 5.63 -7.47
N ALA A 191 2.58 6.08 -6.24
CA ALA A 191 3.13 7.32 -5.72
C ALA A 191 4.67 7.27 -5.61
N ALA A 192 5.23 6.14 -5.15
CA ALA A 192 6.67 5.94 -5.09
C ALA A 192 7.32 5.95 -6.49
N LEU A 193 6.72 5.26 -7.46
CA LEU A 193 7.20 5.28 -8.85
C LEU A 193 7.13 6.68 -9.44
N ASP A 194 6.04 7.41 -9.20
CA ASP A 194 5.87 8.77 -9.71
C ASP A 194 6.89 9.75 -9.14
N HIS A 195 7.18 9.66 -7.84
CA HIS A 195 8.27 10.42 -7.21
C HIS A 195 9.63 10.13 -7.86
N LEU A 196 9.93 8.85 -8.14
CA LEU A 196 11.17 8.46 -8.82
C LEU A 196 11.22 8.98 -10.26
N ILE A 197 10.12 8.87 -11.02
CA ILE A 197 10.03 9.40 -12.39
C ILE A 197 10.31 10.91 -12.41
N GLN A 198 9.72 11.67 -11.49
CA GLN A 198 9.93 13.11 -11.40
C GLN A 198 11.36 13.46 -10.99
N HIS A 199 11.93 12.75 -10.00
CA HIS A 199 13.31 12.94 -9.55
C HIS A 199 14.31 12.69 -10.69
N TYR A 200 14.22 11.53 -11.36
CA TYR A 200 15.12 11.20 -12.47
C TYR A 200 14.86 12.04 -13.72
N GLY A 201 13.62 12.52 -13.90
CA GLY A 201 13.25 13.54 -14.88
C GLY A 201 14.08 14.82 -14.76
N ALA A 202 14.19 15.37 -13.54
CA ALA A 202 15.00 16.57 -13.28
C ALA A 202 16.50 16.33 -13.55
N ARG A 203 16.97 15.10 -13.35
CA ARG A 203 18.37 14.69 -13.59
C ARG A 203 18.65 14.22 -15.01
N ARG A 204 17.63 14.18 -15.87
CA ARG A 204 17.70 13.72 -17.26
C ARG A 204 18.18 12.26 -17.41
N ASP A 205 17.92 11.42 -16.41
CA ASP A 205 18.25 10.00 -16.43
C ASP A 205 17.16 9.21 -17.16
N VAL A 206 17.31 9.12 -18.49
CA VAL A 206 16.35 8.47 -19.38
C VAL A 206 16.15 6.98 -19.04
N PRO A 207 17.20 6.16 -18.82
CA PRO A 207 17.03 4.76 -18.40
C PRO A 207 16.17 4.59 -17.14
N ALA A 208 16.37 5.43 -16.13
CA ALA A 208 15.58 5.36 -14.90
C ALA A 208 14.12 5.77 -15.13
N ILE A 209 13.89 6.87 -15.87
CA ILE A 209 12.54 7.34 -16.23
C ILE A 209 11.76 6.22 -16.93
N THR A 210 12.36 5.56 -17.93
CA THR A 210 11.73 4.46 -18.66
C THR A 210 11.46 3.27 -17.75
N THR A 211 12.43 2.88 -16.91
CA THR A 211 12.28 1.72 -16.01
C THR A 211 11.12 1.89 -15.02
N TYR A 212 11.02 3.04 -14.37
CA TYR A 212 9.92 3.29 -13.41
C TYR A 212 8.61 3.62 -14.12
N GLY A 213 8.68 4.28 -15.28
CA GLY A 213 7.54 4.57 -16.13
C GLY A 213 6.80 3.33 -16.60
N GLU A 214 7.52 2.35 -17.15
CA GLU A 214 6.90 1.09 -17.59
C GLU A 214 6.23 0.36 -16.43
N ARG A 215 6.90 0.27 -15.27
CA ARG A 215 6.30 -0.34 -14.07
C ARG A 215 5.03 0.38 -13.60
N ALA A 216 4.95 1.69 -13.77
CA ALA A 216 3.78 2.47 -13.39
C ALA A 216 2.59 2.21 -14.35
N LEU A 217 2.88 2.15 -15.65
CA LEU A 217 1.88 1.93 -16.71
C LEU A 217 1.45 0.47 -16.84
N GLU A 218 2.28 -0.49 -16.42
CA GLU A 218 1.87 -1.89 -16.26
C GLU A 218 0.76 -2.03 -15.21
N LEU A 219 0.76 -1.18 -14.19
CA LEU A 219 -0.24 -1.19 -13.12
C LEU A 219 -1.46 -0.34 -13.46
N GLU A 220 -1.27 0.87 -13.97
CA GLU A 220 -2.34 1.82 -14.30
C GLU A 220 -2.13 2.45 -15.69
N PRO A 221 -2.43 1.74 -16.77
CA PRO A 221 -2.22 2.23 -18.13
C PRO A 221 -3.14 3.39 -18.52
N LEU A 222 -4.27 3.56 -17.84
CA LEU A 222 -5.24 4.63 -18.12
C LEU A 222 -4.98 5.92 -17.33
N ARG A 223 -3.96 5.94 -16.47
CA ARG A 223 -3.66 7.11 -15.65
C ARG A 223 -2.91 8.18 -16.42
N GLU A 224 -3.68 9.09 -17.00
CA GLU A 224 -3.17 10.21 -17.79
C GLU A 224 -2.13 11.07 -17.08
N ASP A 225 -2.22 11.24 -15.77
CA ASP A 225 -1.25 12.03 -15.02
C ASP A 225 0.14 11.39 -14.98
N LEU A 226 0.24 10.06 -14.90
CA LEU A 226 1.50 9.31 -15.06
C LEU A 226 2.06 9.50 -16.48
N HIS A 227 1.22 9.43 -17.52
CA HIS A 227 1.62 9.74 -18.89
C HIS A 227 2.16 11.17 -18.99
N ARG A 228 1.50 12.15 -18.37
CA ARG A 228 1.97 13.55 -18.36
C ARG A 228 3.33 13.70 -17.68
N HIS A 229 3.56 13.02 -16.56
CA HIS A 229 4.86 13.08 -15.88
C HIS A 229 5.97 12.47 -16.73
N LEU A 230 5.70 11.34 -17.40
CA LEU A 230 6.66 10.73 -18.33
C LEU A 230 6.94 11.63 -19.54
N ILE A 231 5.92 12.22 -20.16
CA ILE A 231 6.07 13.18 -21.27
C ILE A 231 6.96 14.35 -20.84
N ARG A 232 6.72 14.93 -19.65
CA ARG A 232 7.55 16.03 -19.10
C ARG A 232 8.98 15.59 -18.80
N ALA A 233 9.15 14.40 -18.21
CA ALA A 233 10.46 13.86 -17.86
C ALA A 233 11.32 13.63 -19.12
N TYR A 234 10.75 13.00 -20.15
CA TYR A 234 11.44 12.82 -21.44
C TYR A 234 11.75 14.15 -22.14
N GLY A 235 10.81 15.09 -22.13
CA GLY A 235 11.04 16.44 -22.67
C GLY A 235 12.17 17.18 -21.95
N THR A 236 12.22 17.12 -20.62
CA THR A 236 13.28 17.72 -19.79
C THR A 236 14.63 17.07 -20.05
N ALA A 237 14.64 15.77 -20.34
CA ALA A 237 15.82 15.01 -20.74
C ALA A 237 16.26 15.24 -22.21
N GLY A 238 15.53 16.07 -22.98
CA GLY A 238 15.82 16.32 -24.40
C GLY A 238 15.43 15.18 -25.34
N ARG A 239 14.66 14.19 -24.86
CA ARG A 239 14.19 13.03 -25.62
C ARG A 239 12.77 13.25 -26.14
N LEU A 240 12.64 14.19 -27.08
CA LEU A 240 11.35 14.53 -27.69
C LEU A 240 10.72 13.33 -28.41
N ASP A 241 11.56 12.46 -29.00
CA ASP A 241 11.15 11.20 -29.63
C ASP A 241 10.42 10.27 -28.66
N LEU A 242 10.89 10.17 -27.41
CA LEU A 242 10.26 9.36 -26.38
C LEU A 242 9.00 10.04 -25.83
N ALA A 243 9.01 11.36 -25.71
CA ALA A 243 7.84 12.12 -25.26
C ALA A 243 6.66 12.02 -26.25
N GLU A 244 6.93 12.06 -27.56
CA GLU A 244 5.94 11.83 -28.62
C GLU A 244 5.37 10.42 -28.56
N ARG A 245 6.23 9.39 -28.51
CA ARG A 245 5.78 8.00 -28.35
C ARG A 245 4.91 7.81 -27.11
N GLN A 246 5.25 8.47 -26.00
CA GLN A 246 4.48 8.38 -24.77
C GLN A 246 3.10 9.05 -24.87
N PHE A 247 3.01 10.16 -25.60
CA PHE A 247 1.73 10.82 -25.88
C PHE A 247 0.85 9.96 -26.78
N GLU A 248 1.39 9.40 -27.87
CA GLU A 248 0.63 8.51 -28.75
C GLU A 248 0.20 7.23 -28.03
N ARG A 249 1.04 6.66 -27.15
CA ARG A 249 0.64 5.53 -26.29
C ARG A 249 -0.53 5.89 -25.37
N CYS A 250 -0.49 7.07 -24.74
CA CYS A 250 -1.60 7.58 -23.91
C CYS A 250 -2.89 7.66 -24.72
N ARG A 251 -2.81 8.27 -25.91
CA ARG A 251 -3.95 8.44 -26.81
C ARG A 251 -4.52 7.10 -27.26
N ALA A 252 -3.66 6.16 -27.66
CA ALA A 252 -4.07 4.85 -28.11
C ALA A 252 -4.83 4.09 -27.02
N VAL A 253 -4.28 4.01 -25.81
CA VAL A 253 -4.89 3.23 -24.73
C VAL A 253 -6.22 3.83 -24.23
N LEU A 254 -6.33 5.17 -24.15
CA LEU A 254 -7.60 5.81 -23.80
C LEU A 254 -8.67 5.61 -24.86
N LEU A 255 -8.28 5.65 -26.13
CA LEU A 255 -9.21 5.42 -27.23
C LEU A 255 -9.68 3.97 -27.26
N GLU A 256 -8.77 3.00 -27.09
CA GLU A 256 -9.10 1.57 -27.09
C GLU A 256 -9.97 1.16 -25.91
N GLU A 257 -9.63 1.59 -24.68
CA GLU A 257 -10.29 1.12 -23.47
C GLU A 257 -11.51 1.96 -23.07
N LEU A 258 -11.49 3.27 -23.35
CA LEU A 258 -12.53 4.22 -22.90
C LEU A 258 -13.25 4.93 -24.05
N GLY A 259 -12.75 4.86 -25.28
CA GLY A 259 -13.33 5.56 -26.43
C GLY A 259 -13.23 7.09 -26.35
N VAL A 260 -12.27 7.62 -25.59
CA VAL A 260 -12.08 9.06 -25.37
C VAL A 260 -10.70 9.53 -25.83
N ASP A 261 -10.63 10.79 -26.24
CA ASP A 261 -9.35 11.47 -26.48
C ASP A 261 -8.67 11.87 -25.15
N PRO A 262 -7.34 12.07 -25.14
CA PRO A 262 -6.60 12.57 -23.98
C PRO A 262 -7.17 13.87 -23.44
N MET A 263 -7.09 14.04 -22.13
CA MET A 263 -7.47 15.27 -21.47
C MET A 263 -6.70 16.49 -22.02
N PRO A 264 -7.30 17.69 -21.99
CA PRO A 264 -6.66 18.91 -22.46
C PRO A 264 -5.31 19.21 -21.81
N GLU A 265 -5.14 18.92 -20.53
CA GLU A 265 -3.89 19.10 -19.81
C GLU A 265 -2.78 18.18 -20.33
N THR A 266 -3.15 17.01 -20.85
CA THR A 266 -2.23 16.03 -21.48
C THR A 266 -1.79 16.54 -22.84
N VAL A 267 -2.75 16.99 -23.67
CA VAL A 267 -2.47 17.63 -24.97
C VAL A 267 -1.59 18.88 -24.80
N ALA A 268 -1.93 19.75 -23.84
CA ALA A 268 -1.17 20.96 -23.54
C ALA A 268 0.26 20.64 -23.05
N THR A 269 0.42 19.55 -22.29
CA THR A 269 1.74 19.10 -21.84
C THR A 269 2.62 18.69 -23.02
N TYR A 270 2.07 17.95 -23.97
CA TYR A 270 2.76 17.55 -25.20
C TYR A 270 3.08 18.75 -26.12
N ALA A 271 2.11 19.63 -26.35
CA ALA A 271 2.26 20.80 -27.22
C ALA A 271 3.38 21.75 -26.76
N ARG A 272 3.61 21.88 -25.44
CA ARG A 272 4.71 22.69 -24.88
C ARG A 272 6.10 22.19 -25.27
N LEU A 273 6.26 20.90 -25.57
CA LEU A 273 7.55 20.32 -25.95
C LEU A 273 7.98 20.69 -27.38
N HIS A 274 7.00 20.91 -28.26
CA HIS A 274 7.23 21.26 -29.67
C HIS A 274 7.33 22.76 -29.92
N THR A 275 6.94 23.58 -28.94
CA THR A 275 6.97 25.04 -29.03
C THR A 275 8.16 25.62 -28.27
N GLY A 276 9.38 25.35 -28.74
CA GLY A 276 10.52 26.19 -28.40
C GLY A 276 10.32 27.62 -28.93
N GLY A 277 9.66 28.51 -28.16
CA GLY A 277 9.53 29.94 -28.50
C GLY A 277 8.21 30.67 -28.18
N SER A 278 7.94 30.90 -26.89
CA SER A 278 7.31 32.08 -26.23
C SER A 278 5.99 32.78 -26.65
N SER A 279 5.32 32.53 -27.78
CA SER A 279 4.06 33.29 -28.09
C SER A 279 2.89 32.44 -28.60
N ARG A 280 3.11 31.54 -29.57
CA ARG A 280 2.05 30.66 -30.10
C ARG A 280 1.49 29.68 -29.06
N SER A 281 2.31 29.21 -28.14
CA SER A 281 1.89 28.23 -27.12
C SER A 281 0.83 28.81 -26.16
N ARG A 282 0.92 30.09 -25.80
CA ARG A 282 -0.12 30.79 -25.03
C ARG A 282 -1.41 30.99 -25.83
N ALA A 283 -1.29 31.28 -27.13
CA ALA A 283 -2.44 31.42 -28.01
C ALA A 283 -3.18 30.09 -28.24
N VAL A 284 -2.44 29.00 -28.43
CA VAL A 284 -3.02 27.65 -28.57
C VAL A 284 -3.67 27.20 -27.27
N ALA A 285 -3.03 27.42 -26.12
CA ALA A 285 -3.64 27.11 -24.82
C ALA A 285 -4.93 27.93 -24.56
N ALA A 286 -4.94 29.21 -24.95
CA ALA A 286 -6.12 30.06 -24.86
C ALA A 286 -7.26 29.58 -25.76
N LEU A 287 -6.94 29.20 -27.01
CA LEU A 287 -7.93 28.66 -27.97
C LEU A 287 -8.54 27.33 -27.51
N ILE A 288 -7.73 26.45 -26.90
CA ILE A 288 -8.23 25.18 -26.33
C ILE A 288 -9.20 25.47 -25.17
N THR A 289 -8.85 26.42 -24.29
CA THR A 289 -9.72 26.83 -23.17
C THR A 289 -11.03 27.44 -23.67
N GLU A 290 -10.99 28.22 -24.76
CA GLU A 290 -12.16 28.84 -25.38
C GLU A 290 -13.06 27.79 -26.04
N PHE A 291 -12.47 26.80 -26.72
CA PHE A 291 -13.19 25.66 -27.27
C PHE A 291 -13.91 24.84 -26.19
N GLU A 292 -13.28 24.62 -25.03
CA GLU A 292 -13.91 23.92 -23.90
C GLU A 292 -15.05 24.68 -23.26
N ARG A 293 -14.99 26.02 -23.23
CA ARG A 293 -16.12 26.85 -22.80
C ARG A 293 -17.29 26.65 -23.77
N ALA A 294 -17.04 26.75 -25.07
CA ALA A 294 -18.06 26.53 -26.09
C ALA A 294 -18.67 25.11 -26.00
N ARG A 295 -17.85 24.07 -25.83
CA ARG A 295 -18.32 22.69 -25.70
C ARG A 295 -19.22 22.49 -24.47
N ARG A 296 -18.87 23.08 -23.33
CA ARG A 296 -19.69 23.02 -22.11
C ARG A 296 -21.02 23.74 -22.27
N ASP A 297 -21.04 24.88 -22.96
CA ASP A 297 -22.27 25.62 -23.20
C ASP A 297 -23.21 24.87 -24.15
N VAL A 298 -22.68 24.19 -25.18
CA VAL A 298 -23.47 23.28 -26.02
C VAL A 298 -24.06 22.13 -25.20
N GLY A 299 -23.26 21.52 -24.30
CA GLY A 299 -23.75 20.47 -23.41
C GLY A 299 -24.90 20.94 -22.50
N ARG A 300 -24.80 22.14 -21.92
CA ARG A 300 -25.86 22.74 -21.08
C ARG A 300 -27.14 23.00 -21.86
N LEU A 301 -27.03 23.48 -23.10
CA LEU A 301 -28.19 23.72 -23.97
C LEU A 301 -28.90 22.41 -24.32
N ALA A 302 -28.14 21.35 -24.64
CA ALA A 302 -28.72 20.03 -24.88
C ALA A 302 -29.50 19.53 -23.66
N THR A 303 -28.93 19.64 -22.44
CA THR A 303 -29.63 19.21 -21.22
C THR A 303 -30.86 20.06 -20.90
N ALA A 304 -30.85 21.35 -21.25
CA ALA A 304 -32.01 22.23 -21.05
C ALA A 304 -33.14 21.88 -22.03
N MET A 305 -32.80 21.51 -23.26
CA MET A 305 -33.76 21.10 -24.28
C MET A 305 -34.41 19.76 -23.92
N ASP A 306 -33.63 18.79 -23.44
CA ASP A 306 -34.17 17.49 -22.98
C ASP A 306 -35.18 17.68 -21.85
N ARG A 307 -34.88 18.54 -20.86
CA ARG A 307 -35.81 18.86 -19.76
C ARG A 307 -37.10 19.52 -20.25
N ALA A 308 -37.01 20.42 -21.23
CA ALA A 308 -38.20 21.08 -21.79
C ALA A 308 -39.08 20.08 -22.57
N LEU A 309 -38.47 19.15 -23.30
CA LEU A 309 -39.17 18.09 -24.01
C LEU A 309 -39.87 17.10 -23.05
N ASP A 310 -39.21 16.75 -21.94
CA ASP A 310 -39.81 15.89 -20.90
C ASP A 310 -40.98 16.58 -20.20
N GLN A 311 -40.89 17.88 -19.92
CA GLN A 311 -42.00 18.66 -19.36
C GLN A 311 -43.20 18.71 -20.30
N LEU A 312 -42.99 18.90 -21.61
CA LEU A 312 -44.07 18.90 -22.60
C LEU A 312 -44.73 17.52 -22.74
N ARG A 313 -43.96 16.44 -22.65
CA ARG A 313 -44.47 15.06 -22.68
C ARG A 313 -45.28 14.69 -21.44
N GLY A 314 -44.97 15.28 -20.28
CA GLY A 314 -45.71 15.09 -19.03
C GLY A 314 -47.00 15.91 -18.90
N MET A 315 -47.32 16.77 -19.88
CA MET A 315 -48.52 17.62 -19.88
C MET A 315 -49.65 17.09 -20.79
N SER A 316 -49.41 16.01 -21.55
CA SER A 316 -50.42 15.25 -22.31
C SER A 316 -50.94 14.08 -21.50
#